data_AF-A0A7V5FN36-F1
#
_entry.id   AF-A0A7V5FN36-F1
#
_cell.length_a   1.000
_cell.length_b   1.000
_cell.length_c   1.000
_cell.angle_alpha   90.00
_cell.angle_beta   90.00
_cell.angle_gamma   90.00
#
_symmetry.space_group_name_H-M   'P 1'
#
loop_
_entity.id
_entity.type
_entity.pdbx_description
1 polymer ?
#
loop_
_entity_poly.entity_id
_entity_poly.type
_entity_poly.pdbx_seq_one_letter_code
_entity_poly.pdbx_strand_id
1 'polypeptide(L)'
;MNLRLSGAGNFAARSYHRIRETMSGALSFAADTLFNGKKMVAIITLLCFIFTSILSQGLHAAVEMKQDSEKLAKALDEFVIPYTAGRITDARYFGSDRVAVVIQDYHCHPEVQKNISRILSLLDEKYGIGKIYVEGGVGKIDTSWSELIEDREMKEKIVSTLLETSRLTGAEYFSIRARKPDILQGLEDEKIYSANMQRLGR
;
A
#
# COMPACT_ATOMS: atom_id res chain seq x y z
N MET A 1 -3.98 -93.13 -38.05
CA MET A 1 -4.90 -92.51 -37.09
C MET A 1 -4.09 -91.58 -36.20
N ASN A 2 -4.42 -90.29 -36.19
CA ASN A 2 -3.62 -89.19 -35.66
C ASN A 2 -3.38 -89.26 -34.14
N LEU A 3 -2.10 -89.19 -33.71
CA LEU A 3 -1.71 -88.94 -32.31
C LEU A 3 -1.49 -87.44 -32.11
N ARG A 4 -2.45 -86.79 -31.43
CA ARG A 4 -2.38 -85.36 -31.04
C ARG A 4 -1.52 -85.19 -29.78
N LEU A 5 -0.44 -84.42 -29.89
CA LEU A 5 0.31 -83.85 -28.78
C LEU A 5 -0.54 -82.76 -28.09
N SER A 6 -0.99 -82.98 -26.84
CA SER A 6 -1.91 -82.05 -26.13
C SER A 6 -1.52 -81.78 -24.66
N GLY A 7 -0.24 -81.90 -24.28
CA GLY A 7 0.18 -81.79 -22.88
C GLY A 7 1.04 -80.56 -22.50
N ALA A 8 1.91 -80.09 -23.39
CA ALA A 8 2.96 -79.12 -23.01
C ALA A 8 2.50 -77.64 -22.98
N GLY A 9 1.48 -77.27 -23.75
CA GLY A 9 1.04 -75.87 -23.88
C GLY A 9 0.37 -75.27 -22.62
N ASN A 10 -0.29 -76.10 -21.82
CA ASN A 10 -1.09 -75.62 -20.68
C ASN A 10 -0.25 -75.24 -19.45
N PHE A 11 0.94 -75.82 -19.26
CA PHE A 11 1.79 -75.52 -18.10
C PHE A 11 2.63 -74.25 -18.30
N ALA A 12 3.17 -74.07 -19.51
CA ALA A 12 3.88 -72.85 -19.90
C ALA A 12 2.96 -71.62 -19.89
N ALA A 13 1.73 -71.75 -20.41
CA ALA A 13 0.74 -70.66 -20.41
C ALA A 13 0.31 -70.25 -18.99
N ARG A 14 0.10 -71.21 -18.08
CA ARG A 14 -0.25 -70.93 -16.67
C ARG A 14 0.90 -70.27 -15.90
N SER A 15 2.15 -70.69 -16.16
CA SER A 15 3.32 -70.08 -15.53
C SER A 15 3.57 -68.65 -16.03
N TYR A 16 3.39 -68.40 -17.33
CA TYR A 16 3.51 -67.07 -17.93
C TYR A 16 2.43 -66.10 -17.41
N HIS A 17 1.19 -66.58 -17.23
CA HIS A 17 0.11 -65.77 -16.68
C HIS A 17 0.38 -65.36 -15.23
N ARG A 18 0.87 -66.29 -14.40
CA ARG A 18 1.17 -66.05 -12.98
C ARG A 18 2.33 -65.07 -12.78
N ILE A 19 3.38 -65.16 -13.60
CA ILE A 19 4.53 -64.24 -13.58
C ILE A 19 4.10 -62.83 -14.05
N ARG A 20 3.23 -62.76 -15.08
CA ARG A 20 2.70 -61.49 -15.59
C ARG A 20 1.83 -60.77 -14.56
N GLU A 21 0.98 -61.48 -13.82
CA GLU A 21 0.16 -60.89 -12.76
C GLU A 21 0.99 -60.39 -11.57
N THR A 22 2.00 -61.16 -11.14
CA THR A 22 2.87 -60.74 -10.02
C THR A 22 3.76 -59.54 -10.39
N MET A 23 4.31 -59.49 -11.61
CA MET A 23 5.05 -58.31 -12.07
C MET A 23 4.14 -57.09 -12.25
N SER A 24 2.90 -57.27 -12.73
CA SER A 24 1.92 -56.19 -12.86
C SER A 24 1.53 -55.60 -11.51
N GLY A 25 1.34 -56.44 -10.48
CA GLY A 25 1.04 -56.00 -9.11
C GLY A 25 2.20 -55.23 -8.46
N ALA A 26 3.44 -55.69 -8.65
CA ALA A 26 4.62 -55.02 -8.12
C ALA A 26 4.87 -53.65 -8.80
N LEU A 27 4.61 -53.54 -10.11
CA LEU A 27 4.70 -52.28 -10.85
C LEU A 27 3.60 -51.29 -10.44
N SER A 28 2.37 -51.76 -10.23
CA SER A 28 1.27 -50.92 -9.71
C SER A 28 1.59 -50.39 -8.33
N PHE A 29 2.05 -51.24 -7.40
CA PHE A 29 2.41 -50.85 -6.05
C PHE A 29 3.57 -49.84 -6.02
N ALA A 30 4.61 -50.05 -6.84
CA ALA A 30 5.73 -49.12 -6.96
C ALA A 30 5.31 -47.76 -7.53
N ALA A 31 4.42 -47.75 -8.54
CA ALA A 31 3.87 -46.53 -9.13
C ALA A 31 3.01 -45.74 -8.14
N ASP A 32 2.14 -46.41 -7.37
CA ASP A 32 1.31 -45.79 -6.34
C ASP A 32 2.15 -45.21 -5.19
N THR A 33 3.21 -45.91 -4.78
CA THR A 33 4.13 -45.45 -3.73
C THR A 33 4.94 -44.22 -4.20
N LEU A 34 5.41 -44.23 -5.45
CA LEU A 34 6.08 -43.08 -6.08
C LEU A 34 5.14 -41.89 -6.29
N PHE A 35 3.89 -42.13 -6.68
CA PHE A 35 2.87 -41.11 -6.88
C PHE A 35 2.49 -40.43 -5.55
N ASN A 36 2.35 -41.21 -4.48
CA ASN A 36 2.12 -40.69 -3.13
C ASN A 36 3.35 -39.95 -2.58
N GLY A 37 4.58 -40.40 -2.88
CA GLY A 37 5.80 -39.67 -2.51
C GLY A 37 5.90 -38.29 -3.16
N LYS A 38 5.61 -38.17 -4.46
CA LYS A 38 5.60 -36.88 -5.18
C LYS A 38 4.52 -35.92 -4.65
N LYS A 39 3.33 -36.45 -4.34
CA LYS A 39 2.26 -35.67 -3.69
C LYS A 39 2.68 -35.17 -2.31
N MET A 40 3.32 -36.02 -1.52
CA MET A 40 3.79 -35.66 -0.18
C MET A 40 4.83 -34.54 -0.24
N VAL A 41 5.81 -34.64 -1.14
CA VAL A 41 6.79 -33.58 -1.38
C VAL A 41 6.09 -32.29 -1.81
N ALA A 42 5.16 -32.33 -2.77
CA ALA A 42 4.43 -31.15 -3.22
C ALA A 42 3.63 -30.46 -2.10
N ILE A 43 2.99 -31.23 -1.22
CA ILE A 43 2.25 -30.70 -0.07
C ILE A 43 3.22 -30.02 0.92
N ILE A 44 4.36 -30.64 1.20
CA ILE A 44 5.37 -30.06 2.10
C ILE A 44 5.91 -28.76 1.51
N THR A 45 6.25 -28.71 0.21
CA THR A 45 6.73 -27.49 -0.44
C THR A 45 5.67 -26.39 -0.44
N LEU A 46 4.39 -26.74 -0.67
CA LEU A 46 3.27 -25.79 -0.61
C LEU A 46 3.11 -25.23 0.81
N LEU A 47 3.18 -26.08 1.84
CA LEU A 47 3.10 -25.65 3.23
C LEU A 47 4.27 -24.75 3.62
N CYS A 48 5.50 -25.10 3.22
CA CYS A 48 6.67 -24.25 3.41
C CYS A 48 6.48 -22.90 2.74
N PHE A 49 6.01 -22.86 1.49
CA PHE A 49 5.79 -21.60 0.77
C PHE A 49 4.70 -20.73 1.42
N ILE A 50 3.57 -21.33 1.84
CA ILE A 50 2.52 -20.60 2.58
C ILE A 50 3.06 -20.04 3.89
N PHE A 51 3.83 -20.84 4.63
CA PHE A 51 4.39 -20.44 5.91
C PHE A 51 5.42 -19.32 5.77
N THR A 52 6.38 -19.44 4.84
CA THR A 52 7.45 -18.45 4.66
C THR A 52 6.99 -17.18 3.96
N SER A 53 6.13 -17.30 2.93
CA SER A 53 5.79 -16.17 2.06
C SER A 53 4.57 -15.38 2.55
N ILE A 54 3.58 -16.06 3.16
CA ILE A 54 2.30 -15.42 3.52
C ILE A 54 2.25 -15.13 5.01
N LEU A 55 2.56 -16.13 5.84
CA LEU A 55 2.35 -16.03 7.28
C LEU A 55 3.44 -15.21 7.98
N SER A 56 4.71 -15.47 7.69
CA SER A 56 5.83 -14.80 8.35
C SER A 56 5.87 -13.29 8.04
N GLN A 57 5.74 -12.91 6.77
CA GLN A 57 5.82 -11.51 6.36
C GLN A 57 4.57 -10.72 6.78
N GLY A 58 3.39 -11.32 6.61
CA GLY A 58 2.12 -10.69 7.03
C GLY A 58 2.03 -10.48 8.53
N LEU A 59 2.48 -11.46 9.33
CA LEU A 59 2.46 -11.36 10.79
C LEU A 59 3.49 -10.34 11.31
N HIS A 60 4.71 -10.34 10.77
CA HIS A 60 5.71 -9.33 11.15
C HIS A 60 5.25 -7.91 10.80
N ALA A 61 4.74 -7.69 9.59
CA ALA A 61 4.21 -6.38 9.19
C ALA A 61 3.03 -5.93 10.07
N ALA A 62 2.13 -6.85 10.43
CA ALA A 62 0.99 -6.52 11.30
C ALA A 62 1.42 -6.18 12.73
N VAL A 63 2.41 -6.90 13.29
CA VAL A 63 2.94 -6.63 14.62
C VAL A 63 3.71 -5.31 14.65
N GLU A 64 4.56 -5.06 13.65
CA GLU A 64 5.31 -3.81 13.52
C GLU A 64 4.38 -2.60 13.36
N MET A 65 3.38 -2.69 12.47
CA MET A 65 2.39 -1.64 12.28
C MET A 65 1.59 -1.35 13.56
N LYS A 66 1.24 -2.38 14.35
CA LYS A 66 0.55 -2.19 15.63
C LYS A 66 1.45 -1.50 16.67
N GLN A 67 2.69 -1.94 16.80
CA GLN A 67 3.66 -1.32 17.73
C GLN A 67 3.95 0.13 17.36
N ASP A 68 4.11 0.42 16.07
CA ASP A 68 4.32 1.78 15.57
C ASP A 68 3.08 2.64 15.75
N SER A 69 1.88 2.09 15.53
CA SER A 69 0.62 2.81 15.77
C SER A 69 0.43 3.15 17.25
N GLU A 70 0.76 2.24 18.17
CA GLU A 70 0.66 2.48 19.62
C GLU A 70 1.70 3.51 20.10
N LYS A 71 2.94 3.43 19.61
CA LYS A 71 3.99 4.42 19.91
C LYS A 71 3.66 5.78 19.30
N LEU A 72 3.12 5.81 18.08
CA LEU A 72 2.67 7.04 17.43
C LEU A 72 1.48 7.66 18.16
N ALA A 73 0.49 6.86 18.54
CA ALA A 73 -0.67 7.34 19.30
C ALA A 73 -0.22 7.99 20.62
N LYS A 74 0.80 7.42 21.28
CA LYS A 74 1.40 8.02 22.47
C LYS A 74 2.21 9.27 22.16
N ALA A 75 2.96 9.31 21.05
CA ALA A 75 3.74 10.46 20.62
C ALA A 75 2.85 11.64 20.16
N LEU A 76 1.67 11.35 19.62
CA LEU A 76 0.67 12.32 19.20
C LEU A 76 -0.43 12.54 20.26
N ASP A 77 -0.18 12.16 21.52
CA ASP A 77 -1.09 12.45 22.63
C ASP A 77 -2.57 12.10 22.30
N GLU A 78 -2.79 10.92 21.71
CA GLU A 78 -4.11 10.46 21.24
C GLU A 78 -4.81 11.39 20.23
N PHE A 79 -4.06 12.13 19.41
CA PHE A 79 -4.63 12.94 18.33
C PHE A 79 -5.44 12.08 17.37
N VAL A 80 -6.76 12.34 17.32
CA VAL A 80 -7.69 11.64 16.46
C VAL A 80 -8.03 12.52 15.26
N ILE A 81 -7.71 12.03 14.06
CA ILE A 81 -8.23 12.61 12.82
C ILE A 81 -9.65 12.06 12.61
N PRO A 82 -10.68 12.92 12.50
CA PRO A 82 -12.03 12.46 12.20
C PRO A 82 -12.04 11.65 10.90
N TYR A 83 -12.74 10.51 10.87
CA TYR A 83 -12.81 9.66 9.67
C TYR A 83 -13.34 10.41 8.44
N THR A 84 -14.17 11.43 8.67
CA THR A 84 -14.71 12.28 7.62
C THR A 84 -13.64 13.17 6.99
N ALA A 85 -12.53 13.45 7.69
CA ALA A 85 -11.44 14.31 7.26
C ALA A 85 -10.35 13.52 6.56
N GLY A 86 -10.00 12.36 7.11
CA GLY A 86 -8.96 11.52 6.53
C GLY A 86 -8.68 10.29 7.39
N ARG A 87 -7.66 9.54 6.98
CA ARG A 87 -7.20 8.33 7.67
C ARG A 87 -5.69 8.24 7.58
N ILE A 88 -5.05 7.79 8.65
CA ILE A 88 -3.63 7.44 8.66
C ILE A 88 -3.45 6.14 7.88
N THR A 89 -2.64 6.17 6.82
CA THR A 89 -2.35 5.01 5.97
C THR A 89 -1.04 4.32 6.34
N ASP A 90 -0.07 5.08 6.85
CA ASP A 90 1.22 4.55 7.32
C ASP A 90 1.76 5.39 8.49
N ALA A 91 2.55 4.74 9.35
CA ALA A 91 3.16 5.33 10.52
C ALA A 91 4.48 4.61 10.82
N ARG A 92 5.55 5.37 11.06
CA ARG A 92 6.87 4.83 11.42
C ARG A 92 7.51 5.68 12.50
N TYR A 93 8.13 5.03 13.50
CA TYR A 93 8.87 5.70 14.56
C TYR A 93 10.37 5.51 14.39
N PHE A 94 11.09 6.61 14.18
CA PHE A 94 12.54 6.61 13.95
C PHE A 94 13.36 7.08 15.18
N GLY A 95 12.79 7.04 16.39
CA GLY A 95 13.53 7.41 17.61
C GLY A 95 13.75 8.91 17.81
N SER A 96 12.92 9.76 17.20
CA SER A 96 13.05 11.22 17.22
C SER A 96 11.79 11.87 17.79
N ASP A 97 11.94 13.00 18.46
CA ASP A 97 10.84 13.83 18.94
C ASP A 97 10.23 14.71 17.82
N ARG A 98 10.82 14.68 16.62
CA ARG A 98 10.28 15.35 15.44
C ARG A 98 9.30 14.45 14.71
N VAL A 99 8.12 14.99 14.44
CA VAL A 99 7.09 14.34 13.63
C VAL A 99 7.03 15.01 12.26
N ALA A 100 7.08 14.20 11.20
CA ALA A 100 6.74 14.62 9.85
C ALA A 100 5.36 14.05 9.51
N VAL A 101 4.44 14.92 9.10
CA VAL A 101 3.11 14.51 8.63
C VAL A 101 3.08 14.67 7.12
N VAL A 102 2.90 13.57 6.41
CA VAL A 102 2.74 13.55 4.95
C VAL A 102 1.25 13.36 4.67
N ILE A 103 0.64 14.36 4.03
CA ILE A 103 -0.76 14.32 3.62
C ILE A 103 -0.80 13.98 2.13
N GLN A 104 -1.53 12.92 1.77
CA GLN A 104 -1.73 12.57 0.36
C GLN A 104 -2.75 13.52 -0.27
N ASP A 105 -2.35 14.19 -1.35
CA ASP A 105 -3.22 15.11 -2.08
C ASP A 105 -3.88 14.42 -3.27
N TYR A 106 -5.20 14.51 -3.36
CA TYR A 106 -5.95 14.23 -4.58
C TYR A 106 -6.31 15.57 -5.23
N HIS A 107 -5.47 15.98 -6.17
CA HIS A 107 -5.56 17.28 -6.83
C HIS A 107 -6.92 17.48 -7.51
N CYS A 108 -7.34 18.75 -7.57
CA CYS A 108 -8.55 19.20 -8.26
C CYS A 108 -9.87 18.58 -7.77
N HIS A 109 -9.89 18.03 -6.55
CA HIS A 109 -11.12 17.55 -5.90
C HIS A 109 -11.50 18.43 -4.71
N PRO A 110 -12.52 19.32 -4.83
CA PRO A 110 -12.82 20.34 -3.82
C PRO A 110 -13.04 19.77 -2.42
N GLU A 111 -13.74 18.64 -2.29
CA GLU A 111 -13.97 18.02 -0.98
C GLU A 111 -12.68 17.49 -0.35
N VAL A 112 -11.76 16.96 -1.15
CA VAL A 112 -10.46 16.48 -0.62
C VAL A 112 -9.63 17.68 -0.18
N GLN A 113 -9.62 18.77 -0.96
CA GLN A 113 -8.92 20.00 -0.57
C GLN A 113 -9.50 20.60 0.72
N LYS A 114 -10.83 20.62 0.89
CA LYS A 114 -11.50 21.02 2.15
C LYS A 114 -11.08 20.12 3.32
N ASN A 115 -10.96 18.81 3.08
CA ASN A 115 -10.52 17.84 4.08
C ASN A 115 -9.05 18.00 4.47
N ILE A 116 -8.15 18.24 3.51
CA ILE A 116 -6.75 18.59 3.77
C ILE A 116 -6.67 19.83 4.65
N SER A 117 -7.41 20.89 4.29
CA SER A 117 -7.47 22.10 5.10
C SER A 117 -7.93 21.83 6.54
N ARG A 118 -8.94 20.96 6.71
CA ARG A 118 -9.41 20.56 8.05
C ARG A 118 -8.36 19.77 8.84
N ILE A 119 -7.61 18.87 8.20
CA ILE A 119 -6.51 18.15 8.85
C ILE A 119 -5.44 19.15 9.32
N LEU A 120 -5.07 20.11 8.45
CA LEU A 120 -4.11 21.16 8.80
C LEU A 120 -4.61 22.03 9.96
N SER A 121 -5.90 22.40 9.97
CA SER A 121 -6.50 23.13 11.10
C SER A 121 -6.40 22.37 12.41
N LEU A 122 -6.71 21.07 12.42
CA LEU A 122 -6.63 20.24 13.63
C LEU A 122 -5.18 20.10 14.14
N LEU A 123 -4.23 19.92 13.23
CA LEU A 123 -2.80 19.85 13.56
C LEU A 123 -2.28 21.18 14.09
N ASP A 124 -2.69 22.29 13.48
CA ASP A 124 -2.29 23.64 13.89
C ASP A 124 -2.86 24.02 15.24
N GLU A 125 -4.12 23.70 15.49
CA GLU A 125 -4.79 23.93 16.77
C GLU A 125 -4.11 23.18 17.92
N LYS A 126 -3.70 21.92 17.70
CA LYS A 126 -3.11 21.09 18.74
C LYS A 126 -1.61 21.34 18.95
N TYR A 127 -0.85 21.53 17.86
CA TYR A 127 0.62 21.52 17.91
C TYR A 127 1.27 22.84 17.49
N GLY A 128 0.54 23.70 16.78
CA GLY A 128 1.12 24.87 16.12
C GLY A 128 2.01 24.45 14.95
N ILE A 129 1.53 24.65 13.72
CA ILE A 129 2.33 24.38 12.53
C ILE A 129 3.25 25.59 12.27
N GLY A 130 4.55 25.32 12.20
CA GLY A 130 5.56 26.33 11.84
C GLY A 130 5.70 26.53 10.33
N LYS A 131 5.61 25.46 9.54
CA LYS A 131 5.71 25.47 8.06
C LYS A 131 4.93 24.32 7.43
N ILE A 132 4.42 24.53 6.23
CA ILE A 132 3.79 23.51 5.39
C ILE A 132 4.54 23.48 4.05
N TYR A 133 4.97 22.29 3.65
CA TYR A 133 5.65 22.09 2.37
C TYR A 133 4.67 21.55 1.33
N VAL A 134 4.64 22.16 0.14
CA VAL A 134 3.64 21.88 -0.90
C VAL A 134 4.32 21.38 -2.18
N GLU A 135 3.82 20.28 -2.74
CA GLU A 135 4.24 19.73 -4.04
C GLU A 135 3.93 20.70 -5.19
N GLY A 136 4.75 20.70 -6.23
CA GLY A 136 4.50 21.49 -7.44
C GLY A 136 4.75 23.00 -7.29
N GLY A 137 5.22 23.44 -6.13
CA GLY A 137 5.64 24.82 -5.87
C GLY A 137 7.14 24.94 -5.63
N VAL A 138 7.72 26.08 -6.00
CA VAL A 138 9.11 26.47 -5.70
C VAL A 138 9.08 27.69 -4.78
N GLY A 139 9.96 27.71 -3.77
CA GLY A 139 10.14 28.91 -2.95
C GLY A 139 8.96 29.23 -2.02
N LYS A 140 8.87 30.47 -1.55
CA LYS A 140 7.78 30.90 -0.67
C LYS A 140 6.48 31.02 -1.46
N ILE A 141 5.38 30.47 -0.92
CA ILE A 141 4.04 30.62 -1.51
C ILE A 141 3.27 31.63 -0.66
N ASP A 142 2.91 32.77 -1.25
CA ASP A 142 2.30 33.90 -0.53
C ASP A 142 0.78 33.96 -0.75
N THR A 143 0.01 33.93 0.34
CA THR A 143 -1.46 34.10 0.31
C THR A 143 -1.94 35.43 0.91
N SER A 144 -1.04 36.42 1.08
CA SER A 144 -1.33 37.77 1.61
C SER A 144 -2.30 38.57 0.75
N TRP A 145 -2.43 38.24 -0.54
CA TRP A 145 -3.42 38.85 -1.44
C TRP A 145 -4.85 38.76 -0.87
N SER A 146 -5.15 37.73 -0.08
CA SER A 146 -6.47 37.55 0.54
C SER A 146 -6.76 38.58 1.64
N GLU A 147 -5.73 39.20 2.21
CA GLU A 147 -5.85 40.25 3.23
C GLU A 147 -6.34 41.57 2.65
N LEU A 148 -6.14 41.80 1.36
CA LEU A 148 -6.63 42.98 0.62
C LEU A 148 -8.16 43.01 0.49
N ILE A 149 -8.84 41.89 0.72
CA ILE A 149 -10.29 41.79 0.69
C ILE A 149 -10.81 42.06 2.10
N GLU A 150 -11.33 43.25 2.37
CA GLU A 150 -11.82 43.62 3.71
C GLU A 150 -13.14 42.94 4.06
N ASP A 151 -14.06 42.87 3.08
CA ASP A 151 -15.37 42.28 3.27
C ASP A 151 -15.26 40.75 3.47
N ARG A 152 -15.70 40.29 4.65
CA ARG A 152 -15.54 38.89 5.08
C ARG A 152 -16.38 37.93 4.26
N GLU A 153 -17.60 38.32 3.88
CA GLU A 153 -18.53 37.47 3.13
C GLU A 153 -18.04 37.30 1.69
N MET A 154 -17.62 38.40 1.07
CA MET A 154 -17.00 38.42 -0.25
C MET A 154 -15.71 37.61 -0.27
N LYS A 155 -14.85 37.74 0.75
CA LYS A 155 -13.63 36.93 0.88
C LYS A 155 -13.95 35.45 0.90
N GLU A 156 -14.86 35.01 1.76
CA GLU A 156 -15.24 33.59 1.84
C GLU A 156 -15.79 33.10 0.50
N LYS A 157 -16.61 33.91 -0.18
CA LYS A 157 -17.15 33.57 -1.50
C LYS A 157 -16.06 33.42 -2.56
N ILE A 158 -15.10 34.34 -2.61
CA ILE A 158 -13.97 34.28 -3.55
C ILE A 158 -13.11 33.05 -3.26
N VAL A 159 -12.69 32.87 -2.01
CA VAL A 159 -11.79 31.80 -1.60
C VAL A 159 -12.44 30.42 -1.79
N SER A 160 -13.72 30.26 -1.44
CA SER A 160 -14.47 29.02 -1.70
C SER A 160 -14.64 28.74 -3.19
N THR A 161 -14.95 29.76 -4.00
CA THR A 161 -15.05 29.62 -5.47
C THR A 161 -13.70 29.20 -6.08
N LEU A 162 -12.58 29.77 -5.62
CA LEU A 162 -11.26 29.40 -6.10
C LEU A 162 -10.90 27.95 -5.72
N LEU A 163 -11.27 27.50 -4.52
CA LEU A 163 -11.12 26.10 -4.13
C LEU A 163 -11.98 25.16 -5.01
N GLU A 164 -13.24 25.53 -5.23
CA GLU A 164 -14.21 24.74 -6.01
C GLU A 164 -13.85 24.67 -7.50
N THR A 165 -13.19 25.69 -8.03
CA THR A 165 -12.69 25.73 -9.41
C THR A 165 -11.24 25.23 -9.53
N SER A 166 -10.69 24.60 -8.49
CA SER A 166 -9.33 24.04 -8.47
C SER A 166 -8.23 25.07 -8.77
N ARG A 167 -8.45 26.32 -8.33
CA ARG A 167 -7.48 27.42 -8.38
C ARG A 167 -6.75 27.63 -7.05
N LEU A 168 -7.24 27.01 -5.97
CA LEU A 168 -6.56 26.92 -4.68
C LEU A 168 -6.45 25.47 -4.25
N THR A 169 -5.33 25.14 -3.62
CA THR A 169 -5.10 23.90 -2.89
C THR A 169 -5.69 24.00 -1.47
N GLY A 170 -5.80 22.85 -0.80
CA GLY A 170 -6.24 22.76 0.60
C GLY A 170 -5.26 23.44 1.55
N ALA A 171 -3.96 23.45 1.22
CA ALA A 171 -2.94 24.15 1.99
C ALA A 171 -3.08 25.68 1.88
N GLU A 172 -3.33 26.21 0.68
CA GLU A 172 -3.60 27.64 0.48
C GLU A 172 -4.92 28.06 1.12
N TYR A 173 -5.97 27.24 0.98
CA TYR A 173 -7.25 27.46 1.63
C TYR A 173 -7.10 27.50 3.16
N PHE A 174 -6.31 26.60 3.75
CA PHE A 174 -5.94 26.64 5.16
C PHE A 174 -5.18 27.92 5.52
N SER A 175 -4.13 28.26 4.77
CA SER A 175 -3.29 29.45 5.02
C SER A 175 -4.12 30.73 5.11
N ILE A 176 -5.05 30.91 4.16
CA ILE A 176 -5.95 32.06 4.11
C ILE A 176 -6.89 32.08 5.31
N ARG A 177 -7.52 30.93 5.63
CA ARG A 177 -8.49 30.85 6.74
C ARG A 177 -7.85 30.97 8.12
N ALA A 178 -6.64 30.45 8.28
CA ALA A 178 -5.84 30.56 9.50
C ALA A 178 -5.15 31.93 9.64
N ARG A 179 -5.19 32.77 8.60
CA ARG A 179 -4.49 34.07 8.53
C ARG A 179 -2.98 33.92 8.74
N LYS A 180 -2.38 32.96 8.03
CA LYS A 180 -0.95 32.65 8.10
C LYS A 180 -0.31 32.73 6.71
N PRO A 181 -0.26 33.91 6.07
CA PRO A 181 0.10 34.04 4.65
C PRO A 181 1.49 33.52 4.29
N ASP A 182 2.38 33.38 5.27
CA ASP A 182 3.78 33.01 5.11
C ASP A 182 4.09 31.55 5.52
N ILE A 183 3.07 30.74 5.85
CA ILE A 183 3.28 29.38 6.35
C ILE A 183 3.67 28.38 5.26
N LEU A 184 3.43 28.71 3.99
CA LEU A 184 3.59 27.80 2.86
C LEU A 184 4.95 27.95 2.18
N GLN A 185 5.56 26.80 1.89
CA GLN A 185 6.83 26.68 1.19
C GLN A 185 6.72 25.60 0.11
N GLY A 186 7.11 25.92 -1.10
CA GLY A 186 7.28 24.95 -2.19
C GLY A 186 8.36 23.92 -1.87
N LEU A 187 8.08 22.65 -2.16
CA LEU A 187 8.98 21.53 -1.95
C LEU A 187 9.94 21.29 -3.12
N GLU A 188 9.65 21.84 -4.30
CA GLU A 188 10.40 21.57 -5.53
C GLU A 188 11.76 22.28 -5.59
N ASP A 189 12.73 21.61 -6.22
CA ASP A 189 13.97 22.24 -6.67
C ASP A 189 13.81 22.72 -8.12
N GLU A 190 13.89 24.03 -8.32
CA GLU A 190 13.70 24.67 -9.62
C GLU A 190 14.64 24.15 -10.71
N LYS A 191 15.90 23.84 -10.35
CA LYS A 191 16.90 23.37 -11.31
C LYS A 191 16.59 21.96 -11.75
N ILE A 192 16.24 21.09 -10.80
CA ILE A 192 15.85 19.71 -11.10
C ILE A 192 14.56 19.69 -11.93
N TYR A 193 13.56 20.48 -11.54
CA TYR A 193 12.30 20.63 -12.28
C TYR A 193 12.55 21.07 -13.72
N SER A 194 13.31 22.14 -13.91
CA SER A 194 13.62 22.70 -15.23
C SER A 194 14.42 21.72 -16.10
N ALA A 195 15.40 21.02 -15.52
CA ALA A 195 16.16 19.98 -16.24
C ALA A 195 15.26 18.82 -16.69
N ASN A 196 14.29 18.43 -15.87
CA ASN A 196 13.31 17.40 -16.23
C ASN A 196 12.34 17.86 -17.32
N MET A 197 11.88 19.11 -17.27
CA MET A 197 11.02 19.69 -18.30
C MET A 197 11.71 19.74 -19.67
N GLN A 198 12.98 20.17 -19.72
CA GLN A 198 13.76 20.18 -20.96
C GLN A 198 13.93 18.77 -21.56
N ARG A 199 14.14 17.74 -20.73
CA ARG A 199 14.22 16.34 -21.18
C ARG A 199 12.91 15.84 -21.78
N LEU A 200 11.77 16.36 -21.33
CA LEU A 200 10.45 16.01 -21.84
C LEU A 200 10.11 16.73 -23.16
N GLY A 201 11.05 17.50 -23.73
CA GLY A 201 10.88 18.16 -25.03
C GLY A 201 9.84 19.28 -25.02
N ARG A 202 9.59 19.87 -23.85
CA ARG A 202 8.81 21.09 -23.66
C ARG A 202 9.73 22.27 -23.40
#